data_AF-A0AA88J2G6-F1
#
_entry.id   AF-A0AA88J2G6-F1
#
_cell.length_a   1.000
_cell.length_b   1.000
_cell.length_c   1.000
_cell.angle_alpha   90.00
_cell.angle_beta   90.00
_cell.angle_gamma   90.00
#
_symmetry.space_group_name_H-M   'P 1'
#
loop_
_entity.id
_entity.type
_entity.pdbx_description
1 polymer ?
#
loop_
_entity_poly.entity_id
_entity_poly.type
_entity_poly.pdbx_seq_one_letter_code
_entity_poly.pdbx_strand_id
1 'polypeptide(L)'
;MSVKIFGELDTESLCSASQTCKLWHHIIEESEQLWKRQCLLVRAACQREVDGDRRNGLSWKVTLVRNYARSCLKNDWLRGRYSYVSSAEELSGRKMTPLDAETWGEILQAELDR
;
A
#
# COMPACT_ATOMS: atom_id res chain seq x y z
N MET A 1 -22.71 -0.15 13.29
CA MET A 1 -21.38 0.49 13.22
C MET A 1 -21.18 1.01 11.80
N SER A 2 -20.73 2.25 11.62
CA SER A 2 -20.75 2.90 10.30
C SER A 2 -19.47 2.63 9.52
N VAL A 3 -19.61 2.26 8.24
CA VAL A 3 -18.51 2.21 7.23
C VAL A 3 -17.67 3.49 7.23
N LYS A 4 -18.25 4.63 7.61
CA LYS A 4 -17.52 5.91 7.76
C LYS A 4 -16.34 5.82 8.73
N ILE A 5 -16.48 5.11 9.86
CA ILE A 5 -15.41 4.98 10.85
C ILE A 5 -14.24 4.20 10.26
N PHE A 6 -14.53 3.07 9.59
CA PHE A 6 -13.51 2.27 8.92
C PHE A 6 -12.85 3.01 7.75
N GLY A 7 -13.54 3.97 7.15
CA GLY A 7 -12.99 4.82 6.10
C GLY A 7 -11.86 5.74 6.55
N GLU A 8 -11.75 6.03 7.85
CA GLU A 8 -10.72 6.90 8.43
C GLU A 8 -9.48 6.12 8.90
N LEU A 9 -9.50 4.79 8.84
CA LEU A 9 -8.36 3.94 9.20
C LEU A 9 -7.37 3.84 8.05
N ASP A 10 -6.07 3.77 8.38
CA ASP A 10 -5.06 3.30 7.44
C ASP A 10 -5.25 1.79 7.14
N THR A 11 -4.60 1.31 6.09
CA THR A 11 -4.74 -0.09 5.64
C THR A 11 -4.38 -1.12 6.71
N GLU A 12 -3.37 -0.87 7.55
CA GLU A 12 -2.94 -1.81 8.60
C GLU A 12 -3.95 -1.84 9.76
N SER A 13 -4.40 -0.67 10.19
CA SER A 13 -5.48 -0.54 11.17
C SER A 13 -6.79 -1.16 10.68
N LEU A 14 -7.12 -1.01 9.39
CA LEU A 14 -8.30 -1.62 8.77
C LEU A 14 -8.21 -3.15 8.75
N CYS A 15 -7.03 -3.71 8.42
CA CYS A 15 -6.76 -5.14 8.49
C CYS A 15 -6.85 -5.68 9.92
N SER A 16 -6.40 -4.91 10.91
CA SER A 16 -6.52 -5.29 12.32
C SER A 16 -7.99 -5.27 12.80
N ALA A 17 -8.74 -4.24 12.38
CA ALA A 17 -10.17 -4.12 12.67
C ALA A 17 -10.97 -5.29 12.07
N SER A 18 -10.66 -5.73 10.83
CA SER A 18 -11.36 -6.85 10.19
C SER A 18 -11.15 -8.20 10.88
N GLN A 19 -10.12 -8.32 11.72
CA GLN A 19 -9.80 -9.52 12.50
C GLN A 19 -10.37 -9.49 13.91
N THR A 20 -10.95 -8.36 14.34
CA THR A 20 -11.39 -8.18 15.73
C THR A 20 -12.67 -8.95 16.06
N CYS A 21 -13.68 -8.92 15.18
CA CYS A 21 -14.90 -9.71 15.34
C CYS A 21 -15.62 -9.98 14.01
N LYS A 22 -16.50 -10.99 13.98
CA LYS A 22 -17.24 -11.40 12.76
C LYS A 22 -18.07 -10.28 12.14
N LEU A 23 -18.68 -9.42 12.95
CA LEU A 23 -19.48 -8.30 12.45
C LEU A 23 -18.62 -7.28 11.70
N TRP A 24 -17.47 -6.91 12.28
CA TRP A 24 -16.56 -5.95 11.65
C TRP A 24 -15.92 -6.55 10.40
N HIS A 25 -15.53 -7.83 10.48
CA HIS A 25 -15.06 -8.58 9.32
C HIS A 25 -16.03 -8.46 8.16
N HIS A 26 -17.31 -8.80 8.37
CA HIS A 26 -18.34 -8.74 7.34
C HIS A 26 -18.54 -7.33 6.78
N ILE A 27 -18.65 -6.31 7.64
CA ILE A 27 -18.81 -4.91 7.20
C ILE A 27 -17.63 -4.42 6.36
N ILE A 28 -16.40 -4.76 6.76
CA ILE A 28 -15.19 -4.31 6.08
C ILE A 28 -15.01 -5.07 4.76
N GLU A 29 -15.16 -6.40 4.78
CA GLU A 29 -14.98 -7.27 3.63
C GLU A 29 -15.94 -6.95 2.49
N GLU A 30 -17.21 -6.71 2.79
CA GLU A 30 -18.24 -6.44 1.77
C GLU A 30 -18.22 -4.99 1.25
N SER A 31 -17.40 -4.11 1.83
CA SER A 31 -17.37 -2.71 1.45
C SER A 31 -16.36 -2.41 0.34
N GLU A 32 -16.79 -2.56 -0.92
CA GLU A 32 -15.99 -2.19 -2.08
C GLU A 32 -15.50 -0.72 -2.06
N GLN A 33 -16.27 0.20 -1.46
CA GLN A 33 -15.88 1.60 -1.34
C GLN A 33 -14.69 1.80 -0.39
N LEU A 34 -14.61 1.04 0.71
CA LEU A 34 -13.45 1.08 1.61
C LEU A 34 -12.20 0.61 0.87
N TRP A 35 -12.28 -0.56 0.22
CA TRP A 35 -11.15 -1.10 -0.54
C TRP A 35 -10.71 -0.18 -1.68
N LYS A 36 -11.67 0.45 -2.38
CA LYS A 36 -11.39 1.44 -3.42
C LYS A 36 -10.62 2.63 -2.86
N ARG A 37 -11.04 3.21 -1.74
CA ARG A 37 -10.36 4.37 -1.11
C ARG A 37 -8.91 4.02 -0.77
N GLN A 38 -8.67 2.86 -0.17
CA GLN A 38 -7.32 2.41 0.16
C GLN A 38 -6.46 2.14 -1.09
N CYS A 39 -7.06 1.56 -2.14
CA CYS A 39 -6.38 1.39 -3.43
C CYS A 39 -5.94 2.71 -4.06
N LEU A 40 -6.72 3.79 -3.92
CA LEU A 40 -6.34 5.10 -4.45
C LEU A 40 -5.10 5.68 -3.76
N LEU A 41 -4.90 5.39 -2.46
CA LEU A 41 -3.68 5.78 -1.75
C LEU A 41 -2.46 5.01 -2.28
N VAL A 42 -2.61 3.70 -2.49
CA VAL A 42 -1.56 2.84 -3.06
C VAL A 42 -1.23 3.24 -4.50
N ARG A 43 -2.24 3.65 -5.28
CA ARG A 43 -2.11 4.10 -6.68
C ARG A 43 -1.22 5.33 -6.82
N ALA A 44 -1.10 6.18 -5.80
CA ALA A 44 -0.23 7.35 -5.85
C ALA A 44 1.24 6.98 -6.07
N ALA A 45 1.68 5.83 -5.55
CA ALA A 45 3.03 5.30 -5.76
C ALA A 45 3.07 4.19 -6.82
N CYS A 46 2.01 3.38 -6.94
CA CYS A 46 1.96 2.21 -7.81
C CYS A 46 0.85 2.32 -8.87
N GLN A 47 0.84 3.42 -9.63
CA GLN A 47 -0.23 3.68 -10.59
C GLN A 47 -0.34 2.59 -11.66
N ARG A 48 0.79 2.22 -12.25
CA ARG A 48 0.88 1.24 -13.35
C ARG A 48 0.34 -0.13 -12.94
N GLU A 49 0.72 -0.60 -11.75
CA GLU A 49 0.31 -1.89 -11.22
C GLU A 49 -1.16 -1.90 -10.83
N VAL A 50 -1.62 -0.86 -10.12
CA VAL A 50 -3.03 -0.74 -9.73
C VAL A 50 -3.92 -0.67 -10.97
N ASP A 51 -3.60 0.21 -11.92
CA ASP A 51 -4.39 0.36 -13.15
C ASP A 51 -4.37 -0.93 -14.01
N GLY A 52 -3.24 -1.65 -14.02
CA GLY A 52 -3.13 -2.97 -14.65
C GLY A 52 -4.06 -4.00 -14.03
N ASP A 53 -4.03 -4.14 -12.71
CA ASP A 53 -4.92 -5.05 -11.96
C ASP A 53 -6.40 -4.69 -12.16
N ARG A 54 -6.73 -3.40 -12.24
CA ARG A 54 -8.10 -2.93 -12.57
C ARG A 54 -8.52 -3.33 -13.98
N ARG A 55 -7.65 -3.15 -14.99
CA ARG A 55 -7.92 -3.56 -16.37
C ARG A 55 -8.11 -5.08 -16.50
N ASN A 56 -7.41 -5.85 -15.67
CA ASN A 56 -7.54 -7.31 -15.61
C ASN A 56 -8.79 -7.78 -14.86
N GLY A 57 -9.66 -6.87 -14.40
CA GLY A 57 -10.93 -7.20 -13.75
C GLY A 57 -10.80 -7.70 -12.31
N LEU A 58 -9.65 -7.50 -11.65
CA LEU A 58 -9.49 -7.89 -10.25
C LEU A 58 -10.38 -7.03 -9.34
N SER A 59 -10.74 -7.52 -8.14
CA SER A 59 -11.49 -6.72 -7.15
C SER A 59 -10.59 -5.67 -6.49
N TRP A 60 -11.19 -4.63 -5.87
CA TRP A 60 -10.40 -3.58 -5.20
C TRP A 60 -9.57 -4.15 -4.05
N LYS A 61 -10.13 -5.11 -3.31
CA LYS A 61 -9.42 -5.81 -2.24
C LYS A 61 -8.21 -6.57 -2.77
N VAL A 62 -8.38 -7.38 -3.82
CA VAL A 62 -7.28 -8.16 -4.40
C VAL A 62 -6.20 -7.24 -4.95
N THR A 63 -6.60 -6.16 -5.63
CA THR A 63 -5.69 -5.13 -6.14
C THR A 63 -4.87 -4.49 -5.01
N LEU A 64 -5.52 -4.16 -3.89
CA LEU A 64 -4.85 -3.57 -2.73
C LEU A 64 -3.80 -4.51 -2.16
N VAL A 65 -4.21 -5.74 -1.84
CA VAL A 65 -3.34 -6.73 -1.18
C VAL A 65 -2.10 -7.06 -2.02
N ARG A 66 -2.26 -7.18 -3.34
CA ARG A 66 -1.14 -7.45 -4.26
C ARG A 66 -0.11 -6.32 -4.31
N ASN A 67 -0.55 -5.07 -4.18
CA ASN A 67 0.29 -3.89 -4.41
C ASN A 67 0.72 -3.18 -3.13
N TYR A 68 0.14 -3.52 -1.97
CA TYR A 68 0.39 -2.82 -0.71
C TYR A 68 1.87 -2.84 -0.30
N ALA A 69 2.49 -4.01 -0.22
CA ALA A 69 3.89 -4.12 0.19
C ALA A 69 4.84 -3.36 -0.74
N ARG A 70 4.61 -3.47 -2.06
CA ARG A 70 5.36 -2.73 -3.09
C ARG A 70 5.21 -1.22 -2.89
N SER A 71 3.99 -0.75 -2.70
CA SER A 71 3.69 0.68 -2.51
C SER A 71 4.29 1.24 -1.23
N CYS A 72 4.25 0.51 -0.12
CA CYS A 72 4.91 0.91 1.12
C CYS A 72 6.42 1.05 0.91
N LEU A 73 7.07 0.04 0.32
CA LEU A 73 8.51 0.07 0.08
C LEU A 73 8.90 1.22 -0.86
N LYS A 74 8.17 1.38 -1.98
CA LYS A 74 8.42 2.46 -2.93
C LYS A 74 8.23 3.83 -2.29
N ASN A 75 7.18 4.03 -1.49
CA ASN A 75 6.97 5.28 -0.76
C ASN A 75 8.09 5.58 0.25
N ASP A 76 8.62 4.56 0.94
CA ASP A 76 9.75 4.75 1.85
C ASP A 76 11.00 5.24 1.09
N TRP A 77 11.28 4.67 -0.09
CA TRP A 77 12.33 5.17 -0.99
C TRP A 77 12.07 6.62 -1.42
N LEU A 78 10.89 6.91 -1.97
CA LEU A 78 10.55 8.25 -2.49
C LEU A 78 10.57 9.34 -1.40
N ARG A 79 10.31 8.98 -0.14
CA ARG A 79 10.43 9.88 1.01
C ARG A 79 11.86 10.11 1.47
N GLY A 80 12.84 9.47 0.85
CA GLY A 80 14.25 9.59 1.18
C GLY A 80 14.64 8.83 2.45
N ARG A 81 13.82 7.86 2.87
CA ARG A 81 14.07 7.09 4.11
C ARG A 81 15.42 6.38 4.09
N TYR A 82 15.86 6.01 2.89
CA TYR A 82 17.09 5.24 2.67
C TYR A 82 18.24 6.07 2.11
N SER A 83 18.08 7.40 1.99
CA SER A 83 19.09 8.26 1.35
C SER A 83 20.32 8.49 2.24
N TYR A 84 20.14 8.51 3.57
CA TYR A 84 21.20 8.84 4.54
C TYR A 84 21.23 7.86 5.72
N VAL A 85 21.22 6.57 5.41
CA VAL A 85 21.23 5.51 6.44
C VAL A 85 22.52 5.59 7.24
N SER A 86 22.41 5.81 8.55
CA SER A 86 23.57 5.98 9.44
C SER A 86 23.92 4.71 10.22
N SER A 87 22.97 3.79 10.35
CA SER A 87 23.16 2.52 11.07
C SER A 87 22.28 1.39 10.53
N ALA A 88 22.63 0.15 10.87
CA ALA A 88 21.85 -1.03 10.47
C ALA A 88 20.49 -1.11 11.19
N GLU A 89 20.39 -0.56 12.40
CA GLU A 89 19.17 -0.51 13.20
C GLU A 89 18.07 0.31 12.51
N GLU A 90 18.43 1.36 11.76
CA GLU A 90 17.49 2.17 10.97
C GLU A 90 16.77 1.36 9.88
N LEU A 91 17.39 0.27 9.42
CA LEU A 91 16.85 -0.64 8.41
C LEU A 91 16.05 -1.81 9.02
N SER A 92 16.10 -1.98 10.33
CA SER A 92 15.47 -3.10 11.02
C SER A 92 13.93 -3.05 10.96
N GLY A 93 13.29 -4.23 11.01
CA GLY A 93 11.84 -4.35 11.01
C GLY A 93 11.14 -4.08 9.66
N ARG A 94 11.89 -3.86 8.58
CA ARG A 94 11.33 -3.61 7.25
C ARG A 94 11.31 -4.88 6.40
N LYS A 95 10.17 -5.11 5.75
CA LYS A 95 10.02 -6.20 4.78
C LYS A 95 10.38 -5.67 3.40
N MET A 96 11.49 -6.16 2.85
CA MET A 96 11.84 -5.92 1.46
C MET A 96 10.95 -6.78 0.55
N THR A 97 10.57 -6.23 -0.58
CA THR A 97 9.85 -6.95 -1.64
C THR A 97 10.54 -6.65 -2.98
N PRO A 98 10.63 -7.64 -3.88
CA PRO A 98 11.25 -7.42 -5.18
C PRO A 98 10.51 -6.34 -5.98
N LEU A 99 11.28 -5.38 -6.48
CA LEU A 99 10.83 -4.35 -7.41
C LEU A 99 11.38 -4.67 -8.81
N ASP A 100 10.62 -4.33 -9.85
CA ASP A 100 11.06 -4.48 -11.23
C ASP A 100 12.00 -3.33 -11.65
N ALA A 101 12.67 -3.49 -12.79
CA ALA A 101 13.63 -2.52 -13.29
C ALA A 101 13.01 -1.14 -13.53
N GLU A 102 11.76 -1.09 -13.97
CA GLU A 102 11.02 0.17 -14.19
C GLU A 102 10.82 0.91 -12.87
N THR A 103 10.35 0.21 -11.83
CA THR A 103 10.16 0.77 -10.49
C THR A 103 11.47 1.27 -9.89
N TRP A 104 12.57 0.53 -10.07
CA TRP A 104 13.89 0.99 -9.64
C TRP A 104 14.37 2.22 -10.41
N GLY A 105 14.06 2.31 -11.70
CA GLY A 105 14.34 3.50 -12.51
C GLY A 105 13.64 4.74 -11.98
N GLU A 106 12.36 4.62 -11.61
CA GLU A 106 11.61 5.74 -10.99
C GLU A 106 12.21 6.17 -9.64
N ILE A 107 12.57 5.21 -8.79
CA ILE A 107 13.21 5.49 -7.49
C ILE A 107 14.56 6.19 -7.69
N LEU A 108 15.38 5.68 -8.60
CA LEU A 108 16.69 6.26 -8.91
C LEU A 108 16.56 7.70 -9.39
N GLN A 109 15.61 7.97 -10.30
CA GLN A 109 15.36 9.33 -10.79
C GLN A 109 14.97 10.27 -9.64
N ALA A 110 14.05 9.85 -8.77
CA ALA A 110 13.63 10.65 -7.62
C ALA A 110 14.78 10.95 -6.63
N GLU A 111 15.74 10.03 -6.48
CA GLU A 111 16.91 10.25 -5.62
C GLU A 111 17.97 11.15 -6.29
N LEU A 112 18.10 11.10 -7.61
CA LEU A 112 18.99 12.02 -8.35
C LEU A 112 18.47 13.46 -8.36
N ASP A 113 17.15 13.63 -8.35
CA ASP A 113 16.48 14.95 -8.36
C ASP A 113 16.42 15.62 -6.96
N ARG A 114 16.96 14.98 -5.92
CA ARG A 114 16.84 15.41 -4.52
C ARG A 114 17.82 16.50 -4.11
#